data_AF-A0A6A5UX01-F1
#
_entry.id   AF-A0A6A5UX01-F1
#
_cell.length_a   1.000
_cell.length_b   1.000
_cell.length_c   1.000
_cell.angle_alpha   90.00
_cell.angle_beta   90.00
_cell.angle_gamma   90.00
#
_symmetry.space_group_name_H-M   'P 1'
#
loop_
_entity.id
_entity.type
_entity.pdbx_description
1 polymer ?
#
loop_
_entity_poly.entity_id
_entity_poly.type
_entity_poly.pdbx_seq_one_letter_code
_entity_poly.pdbx_strand_id
1 'polypeptide(L)'
;MGKECGYKGYQPYYNWPRWASNPGASPALDGSATSMGGNGLGGDRCTNQTLWGIPTQDAPVIAIPHGAGGGCVNSGPFKDWKVNLDPVFTDVTCVTPNPEREYNSLMGLGLNTRCLRRDISSKDIKTFWYDMQGGENPFANNFMGVHTAGHFTIGGDPGSDFVASPGDPWFFFHHGQIDRTWWTWQNLDPKNRVNAIYGTVVLADPTAPNATLDDSMNLGYAFPGTVTIREAMSTMAGPFCYSYI
;
A
#
# COMPACT_ATOMS: atom_id res chain seq x y z
N MET A 1 -16.41 5.24 7.00
CA MET A 1 -17.34 5.30 5.83
C MET A 1 -18.82 5.10 6.21
N GLY A 2 -19.23 3.97 6.78
CA GLY A 2 -20.67 3.70 7.00
C GLY A 2 -21.35 4.62 8.03
N LYS A 3 -20.69 4.89 9.17
CA LYS A 3 -21.23 5.70 10.27
C LYS A 3 -21.21 7.20 9.97
N GLU A 4 -20.11 7.71 9.41
CA GLU A 4 -19.86 9.15 9.24
C GLU A 4 -20.21 9.68 7.84
N CYS A 5 -20.06 8.85 6.80
CA CYS A 5 -20.27 9.26 5.40
C CYS A 5 -21.52 8.63 4.77
N GLY A 6 -22.31 7.87 5.53
CA GLY A 6 -23.53 7.23 5.06
C GLY A 6 -23.33 6.14 3.99
N TYR A 7 -22.11 5.64 3.77
CA TYR A 7 -21.84 4.63 2.76
C TYR A 7 -22.57 3.31 3.06
N LYS A 8 -23.34 2.80 2.09
CA LYS A 8 -24.13 1.55 2.19
C LYS A 8 -23.63 0.43 1.28
N GLY A 9 -22.58 0.69 0.50
CA GLY A 9 -21.99 -0.31 -0.38
C GLY A 9 -21.05 -1.27 0.35
N TYR A 10 -20.40 -2.12 -0.42
CA TYR A 10 -19.41 -3.08 0.07
C TYR A 10 -18.00 -2.48 0.05
N GLN A 11 -17.09 -3.03 0.84
CA GLN A 11 -15.66 -2.70 0.76
C GLN A 11 -15.07 -3.34 -0.49
N PRO A 12 -14.59 -2.54 -1.47
CA PRO A 12 -13.98 -3.10 -2.68
C PRO A 12 -12.54 -3.56 -2.43
N TYR A 13 -12.07 -4.44 -3.30
CA TYR A 13 -10.67 -4.89 -3.36
C TYR A 13 -10.14 -4.79 -4.80
N TYR A 14 -8.83 -4.66 -4.97
CA TYR A 14 -8.20 -4.62 -6.30
C TYR A 14 -7.54 -5.95 -6.65
N ASN A 15 -8.12 -6.68 -7.60
CA ASN A 15 -7.59 -7.96 -8.09
C ASN A 15 -6.36 -7.72 -8.99
N TRP A 16 -5.15 -7.68 -8.40
CA TRP A 16 -3.92 -7.42 -9.15
C TRP A 16 -3.69 -8.36 -10.33
N PRO A 17 -3.83 -9.70 -10.19
CA PRO A 17 -3.58 -10.64 -11.29
C PRO A 17 -4.38 -10.33 -12.56
N ARG A 18 -5.60 -9.79 -12.43
CA ARG A 18 -6.45 -9.45 -13.58
C ARG A 18 -5.88 -8.31 -14.43
N TRP A 19 -5.13 -7.40 -13.81
CA TRP A 19 -4.66 -6.16 -14.42
C TRP A 19 -3.14 -6.02 -14.41
N ALA A 20 -2.40 -7.07 -14.01
CA ALA A 20 -0.95 -7.04 -13.84
C ALA A 20 -0.19 -6.64 -15.12
N SER A 21 -0.74 -6.90 -16.31
CA SER A 21 -0.13 -6.51 -17.58
C SER A 21 -0.40 -5.05 -17.98
N ASN A 22 -1.49 -4.46 -17.50
CA ASN A 22 -1.86 -3.09 -17.78
C ASN A 22 -2.77 -2.53 -16.67
N PRO A 23 -2.19 -2.11 -15.52
CA PRO A 23 -2.96 -1.62 -14.39
C PRO A 23 -3.78 -0.37 -14.73
N GLY A 24 -3.26 0.49 -15.62
CA GLY A 24 -3.93 1.71 -16.09
C GLY A 24 -5.18 1.46 -16.94
N ALA A 25 -5.41 0.24 -17.43
CA ALA A 25 -6.67 -0.14 -18.09
C ALA A 25 -7.74 -0.62 -17.11
N SER A 26 -7.42 -0.74 -15.82
CA SER A 26 -8.38 -1.19 -14.81
C SER A 26 -9.40 -0.09 -14.51
N PRO A 27 -10.68 -0.42 -14.26
CA PRO A 27 -11.69 0.56 -13.84
C PRO A 27 -11.33 1.34 -12.57
N ALA A 28 -10.41 0.80 -11.76
CA ALA A 28 -9.93 1.47 -10.55
C ALA A 28 -8.85 2.52 -10.83
N LEU A 29 -8.14 2.45 -11.97
CA LEU A 29 -6.97 3.28 -12.26
C LEU A 29 -6.97 3.92 -13.66
N ASP A 30 -8.07 3.82 -14.40
CA ASP A 30 -8.20 4.36 -15.76
C ASP A 30 -8.41 5.89 -15.83
N GLY A 31 -8.49 6.57 -14.68
CA GLY A 31 -8.73 8.02 -14.61
C GLY A 31 -10.17 8.44 -14.95
N SER A 32 -11.09 7.49 -15.12
CA SER A 32 -12.51 7.79 -15.34
C SER A 32 -13.17 8.40 -14.09
N ALA A 33 -14.41 8.87 -14.25
CA ALA A 33 -15.20 9.42 -13.13
C ALA A 33 -15.53 8.37 -12.04
N THR A 34 -15.31 7.08 -12.31
CA THR A 34 -15.59 5.98 -11.38
C THR A 34 -14.32 5.33 -10.82
N SER A 35 -13.14 5.85 -11.18
CA SER A 35 -11.87 5.30 -10.74
C SER A 35 -11.40 5.90 -9.41
N MET A 36 -10.30 5.38 -8.88
CA MET A 36 -9.55 5.97 -7.77
C MET A 36 -8.54 7.02 -8.28
N GLY A 37 -8.83 7.69 -9.40
CA GLY A 37 -7.87 8.51 -10.15
C GLY A 37 -7.19 7.73 -11.27
N GLY A 38 -6.28 8.40 -11.96
CA GLY A 38 -5.51 7.82 -13.07
C GLY A 38 -4.01 7.82 -12.80
N ASN A 39 -3.25 7.70 -13.88
CA ASN A 39 -1.81 7.92 -13.86
C ASN A 39 -1.47 9.39 -13.52
N GLY A 40 -0.25 9.61 -13.03
CA GLY A 40 0.33 10.94 -12.92
C GLY A 40 0.62 11.54 -14.29
N LEU A 41 0.69 12.88 -14.33
CA LEU A 41 1.26 13.58 -15.49
C LEU A 41 2.73 13.20 -15.67
N GLY A 42 3.10 12.91 -16.92
CA GLY A 42 4.50 12.79 -17.32
C GLY A 42 5.15 14.17 -17.44
N GLY A 43 6.46 14.22 -17.20
CA GLY A 43 7.25 15.44 -17.42
C GLY A 43 7.14 16.50 -16.32
N ASP A 44 6.48 16.21 -15.20
CA ASP A 44 6.51 17.08 -14.02
C ASP A 44 7.77 16.86 -13.16
N ARG A 45 7.86 17.51 -11.99
CA ARG A 45 9.07 17.71 -11.15
C ARG A 45 9.96 16.47 -10.87
N CYS A 46 9.55 15.26 -11.25
CA CYS A 46 10.28 14.01 -11.09
C CYS A 46 11.05 13.54 -12.32
N THR A 47 11.25 14.39 -13.34
CA THR A 47 11.90 14.00 -14.61
C THR A 47 13.31 13.40 -14.49
N ASN A 48 14.02 13.68 -13.40
CA ASN A 48 15.38 13.16 -13.18
C ASN A 48 15.37 11.76 -12.57
N GLN A 49 14.23 11.28 -12.09
CA GLN A 49 14.10 9.96 -11.52
C GLN A 49 13.81 8.95 -12.63
N THR A 50 14.75 8.04 -12.83
CA THR A 50 14.68 7.04 -13.92
C THR A 50 14.16 5.68 -13.46
N LEU A 51 14.07 5.46 -12.14
CA LEU A 51 13.59 4.21 -11.54
C LEU A 51 12.91 4.44 -10.17
N TRP A 52 12.14 3.45 -9.74
CA TRP A 52 11.68 3.26 -8.36
C TRP A 52 12.56 2.19 -7.70
N GLY A 53 13.38 2.61 -6.75
CA GLY A 53 14.41 1.79 -6.14
C GLY A 53 13.98 1.26 -4.78
N ILE A 54 14.19 -0.02 -4.52
CA ILE A 54 13.71 -0.69 -3.30
C ILE A 54 14.89 -1.44 -2.65
N PRO A 55 15.10 -1.34 -1.32
CA PRO A 55 14.23 -0.68 -0.35
C PRO A 55 14.36 0.85 -0.35
N THR A 56 15.40 1.37 -1.01
CA THR A 56 15.60 2.80 -1.19
C THR A 56 16.13 3.10 -2.58
N GLN A 57 15.97 4.34 -3.02
CA GLN A 57 16.58 4.87 -4.25
C GLN A 57 18.12 4.86 -4.24
N ASP A 58 18.74 5.08 -3.09
CA ASP A 58 20.20 5.18 -2.99
C ASP A 58 20.90 3.81 -3.04
N ALA A 59 20.22 2.74 -2.62
CA ALA A 59 20.74 1.39 -2.59
C ALA A 59 19.66 0.35 -2.99
N PRO A 60 19.20 0.36 -4.26
CA PRO A 60 18.13 -0.52 -4.69
C PRO A 60 18.64 -1.96 -4.89
N VAL A 61 17.99 -2.90 -4.22
CA VAL A 61 18.02 -4.34 -4.53
C VAL A 61 17.12 -4.64 -5.72
N ILE A 62 15.98 -3.95 -5.80
CA ILE A 62 15.04 -4.03 -6.93
C ILE A 62 14.91 -2.64 -7.54
N ALA A 63 14.99 -2.56 -8.86
CA ALA A 63 14.87 -1.32 -9.61
C ALA A 63 13.73 -1.43 -10.62
N ILE A 64 12.66 -0.68 -10.42
CA ILE A 64 11.51 -0.65 -11.33
C ILE A 64 11.72 0.54 -12.29
N PRO A 65 11.73 0.34 -13.61
CA PRO A 65 11.85 1.46 -14.53
C PRO A 65 10.73 2.48 -14.31
N HIS A 66 11.09 3.76 -14.30
CA HIS A 66 10.09 4.83 -14.28
C HIS A 66 9.26 4.79 -15.57
N GLY A 67 7.95 4.91 -15.42
CA GLY A 67 6.99 4.94 -16.51
C GLY A 67 6.86 6.33 -17.13
N ALA A 68 5.71 6.55 -17.79
CA ALA A 68 5.34 7.84 -18.36
C ALA A 68 4.58 8.74 -17.36
N GLY A 69 4.35 8.29 -16.13
CA GLY A 69 3.73 9.08 -15.06
C GLY A 69 4.77 9.86 -14.26
N GLY A 70 4.65 9.82 -12.93
CA GLY A 70 5.68 10.32 -12.01
C GLY A 70 5.24 11.49 -11.14
N GLY A 71 4.24 12.27 -11.56
CA GLY A 71 3.66 13.22 -10.63
C GLY A 71 2.16 13.35 -10.69
N CYS A 72 1.64 14.58 -10.66
CA CYS A 72 0.30 14.83 -10.13
C CYS A 72 -0.76 14.07 -10.94
N VAL A 73 -1.63 13.34 -10.24
CA VAL A 73 -2.82 12.74 -10.83
C VAL A 73 -3.69 13.88 -11.38
N ASN A 74 -4.05 13.81 -12.66
CA ASN A 74 -4.77 14.90 -13.36
C ASN A 74 -6.24 14.58 -13.72
N SER A 75 -6.69 13.36 -13.43
CA SER A 75 -7.96 12.80 -13.89
C SER A 75 -8.63 11.97 -12.80
N GLY A 76 -9.94 11.71 -12.99
CA GLY A 76 -10.79 11.03 -12.03
C GLY A 76 -11.14 11.87 -10.79
N PRO A 77 -11.86 11.28 -9.82
CA PRO A 77 -12.36 11.98 -8.63
C PRO A 77 -11.27 12.54 -7.71
N PHE A 78 -10.04 12.02 -7.82
CA PHE A 78 -8.93 12.32 -6.91
C PHE A 78 -7.87 13.25 -7.51
N LYS A 79 -8.14 13.88 -8.67
CA LYS A 79 -7.20 14.84 -9.27
C LYS A 79 -6.87 16.05 -8.37
N ASP A 80 -7.81 16.44 -7.51
CA ASP A 80 -7.66 17.55 -6.57
C ASP A 80 -7.33 17.07 -5.15
N TRP A 81 -7.09 15.77 -4.96
CA TRP A 81 -6.72 15.18 -3.67
C TRP A 81 -5.42 15.79 -3.14
N LYS A 82 -5.43 16.10 -1.85
CA LYS A 82 -4.31 16.71 -1.15
C LYS A 82 -3.70 15.70 -0.19
N VAL A 83 -2.43 15.40 -0.42
CA VAL A 83 -1.59 14.66 0.53
C VAL A 83 -1.02 15.70 1.49
N ASN A 84 -1.30 15.56 2.78
CA ASN A 84 -1.04 16.62 3.77
C ASN A 84 0.04 16.26 4.80
N LEU A 85 0.39 14.98 4.94
CA LEU A 85 1.41 14.49 5.86
C LEU A 85 2.61 13.95 5.06
N ASP A 86 3.72 13.68 5.74
CA ASP A 86 4.90 13.02 5.15
C ASP A 86 5.55 13.89 4.02
N PRO A 87 6.49 13.41 3.19
CA PRO A 87 7.06 12.06 3.09
C PRO A 87 7.90 11.66 4.32
N VAL A 88 8.01 10.35 4.56
CA VAL A 88 8.74 9.70 5.67
C VAL A 88 9.75 8.69 5.12
N PHE A 89 9.28 7.63 4.47
CA PHE A 89 10.13 6.58 3.90
C PHE A 89 9.76 6.43 2.43
N THR A 90 10.05 7.47 1.64
CA THR A 90 9.65 7.57 0.23
C THR A 90 10.81 7.30 -0.72
N ASP A 91 10.49 6.69 -1.86
CA ASP A 91 11.40 6.56 -3.01
C ASP A 91 11.25 7.70 -4.03
N VAL A 92 10.53 8.76 -3.66
CA VAL A 92 10.28 9.91 -4.52
C VAL A 92 11.31 11.00 -4.23
N THR A 93 12.15 11.32 -5.23
CA THR A 93 13.26 12.27 -5.08
C THR A 93 12.87 13.75 -5.29
N CYS A 94 11.64 13.97 -5.75
CA CYS A 94 11.12 15.25 -6.26
C CYS A 94 10.04 15.89 -5.38
N VAL A 95 9.83 15.36 -4.17
CA VAL A 95 8.87 15.88 -3.19
C VAL A 95 9.60 16.60 -2.07
N THR A 96 9.03 17.71 -1.60
CA THR A 96 9.61 18.46 -0.48
C THR A 96 9.39 17.66 0.80
N PRO A 97 10.45 17.37 1.58
CA PRO A 97 10.29 16.71 2.87
C PRO A 97 9.41 17.53 3.83
N ASN A 98 8.80 16.86 4.80
CA ASN A 98 8.00 17.56 5.81
C ASN A 98 8.84 18.63 6.53
N PRO A 99 8.34 19.89 6.64
CA PRO A 99 9.08 20.97 7.30
C PRO A 99 9.27 20.73 8.80
N GLU A 100 8.33 20.04 9.46
CA GLU A 100 8.42 19.72 10.89
C GLU A 100 8.91 18.28 11.07
N ARG A 101 10.18 18.10 11.41
CA ARG A 101 10.80 16.77 11.59
C ARG A 101 11.01 16.39 13.07
N GLU A 102 10.30 17.06 13.98
CA GLU A 102 10.60 17.05 15.41
C GLU A 102 9.90 15.92 16.19
N TYR A 103 8.93 15.20 15.60
CA TYR A 103 8.20 14.15 16.31
C TYR A 103 9.09 12.92 16.60
N ASN A 104 9.95 12.55 15.65
CA ASN A 104 11.20 11.83 15.87
C ASN A 104 12.09 12.01 14.62
N SER A 105 13.36 11.57 14.67
CA SER A 105 14.34 11.75 13.58
C SER A 105 13.93 11.15 12.22
N LEU A 106 12.83 10.39 12.16
CA LEU A 106 12.34 9.70 10.98
C LEU A 106 10.95 10.17 10.54
N MET A 107 10.16 10.84 11.39
CA MET A 107 8.76 11.14 11.13
C MET A 107 8.42 12.60 11.43
N GLY A 108 7.89 13.29 10.42
CA GLY A 108 7.38 14.65 10.55
C GLY A 108 5.86 14.70 10.47
N LEU A 109 5.21 15.35 11.44
CA LEU A 109 3.74 15.47 11.51
C LEU A 109 3.22 16.85 11.09
N GLY A 110 4.10 17.72 10.59
CA GLY A 110 3.71 19.05 10.11
C GLY A 110 2.84 18.98 8.86
N LEU A 111 2.14 20.08 8.57
CA LEU A 111 1.37 20.20 7.34
C LEU A 111 2.32 20.31 6.13
N ASN A 112 2.22 19.35 5.20
CA ASN A 112 2.98 19.31 3.96
C ASN A 112 2.07 19.03 2.74
N THR A 113 1.18 19.99 2.46
CA THR A 113 0.18 19.87 1.40
C THR A 113 0.80 19.82 0.00
N ARG A 114 0.52 18.73 -0.72
CA ARG A 114 0.92 18.51 -2.12
C ARG A 114 -0.12 17.67 -2.86
N CYS A 115 0.05 17.55 -4.18
CA CYS A 115 -0.83 16.71 -5.01
C CYS A 115 -0.53 15.23 -4.79
N LEU A 116 -1.53 14.37 -5.02
CA LEU A 116 -1.33 12.93 -5.18
C LEU A 116 -0.49 12.66 -6.43
N ARG A 117 0.60 11.89 -6.31
CA ARG A 117 1.48 11.54 -7.43
C ARG A 117 1.49 10.05 -7.70
N ARG A 118 1.47 9.64 -8.97
CA ARG A 118 1.46 8.22 -9.36
C ARG A 118 2.26 7.93 -10.62
N ASP A 119 2.77 6.72 -10.73
CA ASP A 119 3.40 6.20 -11.94
C ASP A 119 2.95 4.75 -12.20
N ILE A 120 1.74 4.62 -12.70
CA ILE A 120 1.05 3.32 -12.97
C ILE A 120 1.50 2.72 -14.31
N SER A 121 2.33 3.45 -15.06
CA SER A 121 2.66 3.18 -16.47
C SER A 121 4.04 2.60 -16.70
N SER A 122 4.68 2.05 -15.65
CA SER A 122 5.98 1.41 -15.79
C SER A 122 5.92 0.28 -16.82
N LYS A 123 6.86 0.31 -17.78
CA LYS A 123 6.91 -0.64 -18.90
C LYS A 123 7.22 -2.07 -18.48
N ASP A 124 7.80 -2.23 -17.30
CA ASP A 124 8.24 -3.53 -16.78
C ASP A 124 7.38 -4.00 -15.61
N ILE A 125 6.19 -3.41 -15.43
CA ILE A 125 5.31 -3.74 -14.31
C ILE A 125 4.93 -5.23 -14.30
N LYS A 126 4.91 -5.89 -15.46
CA LYS A 126 4.67 -7.33 -15.57
C LYS A 126 5.82 -8.16 -14.98
N THR A 127 7.05 -7.89 -15.40
CA THR A 127 8.24 -8.59 -14.88
C THR A 127 8.43 -8.26 -13.41
N PHE A 128 8.20 -7.00 -13.04
CA PHE A 128 8.13 -6.58 -11.64
C PHE A 128 7.13 -7.40 -10.82
N TRP A 129 5.89 -7.55 -11.28
CA TRP A 129 4.91 -8.42 -10.61
C TRP A 129 5.39 -9.87 -10.55
N TYR A 130 6.03 -10.39 -11.60
CA TYR A 130 6.59 -11.74 -11.62
C TYR A 130 7.68 -11.91 -10.54
N ASP A 131 8.69 -11.03 -10.52
CA ASP A 131 9.82 -11.07 -9.60
C ASP A 131 9.39 -10.91 -8.14
N MET A 132 8.46 -9.99 -7.89
CA MET A 132 7.96 -9.70 -6.55
C MET A 132 7.03 -10.78 -6.00
N GLN A 133 6.35 -11.52 -6.87
CA GLN A 133 5.60 -12.72 -6.50
C GLN A 133 6.51 -13.95 -6.36
N GLY A 134 7.82 -13.79 -6.51
CA GLY A 134 8.81 -14.83 -6.30
C GLY A 134 9.67 -15.17 -7.50
N GLY A 135 9.34 -14.69 -8.70
CA GLY A 135 10.14 -14.87 -9.92
C GLY A 135 10.72 -16.27 -10.13
N GLU A 136 11.91 -16.33 -10.73
CA GLU A 136 12.77 -17.51 -10.64
C GLU A 136 13.56 -17.48 -9.32
N ASN A 137 13.50 -18.58 -8.56
CA ASN A 137 14.15 -18.74 -7.24
C ASN A 137 13.61 -17.82 -6.11
N PRO A 138 12.31 -17.94 -5.75
CA PRO A 138 11.59 -17.06 -4.81
C PRO A 138 12.20 -16.91 -3.42
N PHE A 139 12.94 -17.90 -2.97
CA PHE A 139 13.51 -17.93 -1.63
C PHE A 139 14.93 -17.34 -1.56
N ALA A 140 15.55 -17.06 -2.72
CA ALA A 140 16.88 -16.45 -2.79
C ALA A 140 16.86 -14.92 -2.92
N ASN A 141 15.74 -14.34 -3.38
CA ASN A 141 15.68 -12.94 -3.84
C ASN A 141 15.04 -11.95 -2.84
N ASN A 142 15.13 -12.19 -1.52
CA ASN A 142 14.54 -11.31 -0.50
C ASN A 142 13.08 -10.92 -0.81
N PHE A 143 12.25 -11.95 -0.96
CA PHE A 143 10.83 -11.88 -1.29
C PHE A 143 10.09 -10.73 -0.59
N MET A 144 9.64 -9.74 -1.36
CA MET A 144 8.79 -8.66 -0.83
C MET A 144 7.30 -8.83 -1.14
N GLY A 145 6.94 -9.80 -1.99
CA GLY A 145 5.58 -10.28 -2.16
C GLY A 145 4.61 -9.33 -2.87
N VAL A 146 3.36 -9.80 -2.96
CA VAL A 146 2.23 -9.06 -3.56
C VAL A 146 1.90 -7.76 -2.83
N HIS A 147 2.28 -7.63 -1.55
CA HIS A 147 2.09 -6.41 -0.76
C HIS A 147 2.91 -5.27 -1.35
N THR A 148 4.23 -5.42 -1.38
CA THR A 148 5.07 -4.36 -1.91
C THR A 148 4.87 -4.18 -3.41
N ALA A 149 4.59 -5.25 -4.16
CA ALA A 149 4.26 -5.14 -5.58
C ALA A 149 3.01 -4.27 -5.84
N GLY A 150 2.01 -4.40 -4.95
CA GLY A 150 0.82 -3.57 -5.02
C GLY A 150 1.14 -2.10 -4.82
N HIS A 151 1.82 -1.73 -3.73
CA HIS A 151 2.23 -0.34 -3.47
C HIS A 151 2.97 0.28 -4.65
N PHE A 152 3.96 -0.42 -5.19
CA PHE A 152 4.75 0.06 -6.33
C PHE A 152 4.09 -0.11 -7.70
N THR A 153 2.90 -0.72 -7.79
CA THR A 153 2.03 -0.59 -8.98
C THR A 153 1.49 0.82 -9.13
N ILE A 154 1.29 1.51 -8.01
CA ILE A 154 0.92 2.92 -8.00
C ILE A 154 2.17 3.80 -7.98
N GLY A 155 3.16 3.44 -7.16
CA GLY A 155 4.39 4.19 -6.99
C GLY A 155 4.11 5.63 -6.56
N GLY A 156 5.03 6.55 -6.90
CA GLY A 156 4.84 7.96 -6.64
C GLY A 156 4.65 8.28 -5.16
N ASP A 157 3.87 9.31 -4.86
CA ASP A 157 3.74 9.91 -3.54
C ASP A 157 2.26 10.02 -3.11
N PRO A 158 1.85 9.35 -2.02
CA PRO A 158 2.68 8.57 -1.09
C PRO A 158 2.70 7.06 -1.41
N GLY A 159 2.32 6.62 -2.60
CA GLY A 159 2.19 5.17 -2.90
C GLY A 159 3.48 4.36 -2.77
N SER A 160 4.65 4.98 -2.93
CA SER A 160 5.96 4.35 -2.65
C SER A 160 6.47 4.60 -1.22
N ASP A 161 5.73 5.34 -0.40
CA ASP A 161 6.14 5.66 0.97
C ASP A 161 5.64 4.59 1.93
N PHE A 162 6.56 3.84 2.54
CA PHE A 162 6.22 2.70 3.39
C PHE A 162 5.31 3.09 4.57
N VAL A 163 5.48 4.28 5.12
CA VAL A 163 4.72 4.76 6.28
C VAL A 163 3.48 5.54 5.84
N ALA A 164 3.62 6.36 4.79
CA ALA A 164 2.60 7.30 4.35
C ALA A 164 1.63 6.74 3.30
N SER A 165 1.81 5.50 2.83
CA SER A 165 0.99 4.90 1.76
C SER A 165 -0.54 5.03 1.93
N PRO A 166 -1.15 5.06 3.14
CA PRO A 166 -2.58 5.33 3.29
C PRO A 166 -3.05 6.70 2.79
N GLY A 167 -2.13 7.65 2.56
CA GLY A 167 -2.45 8.94 1.95
C GLY A 167 -2.84 8.84 0.48
N ASP A 168 -2.61 7.70 -0.18
CA ASP A 168 -3.21 7.36 -1.46
C ASP A 168 -4.53 6.58 -1.24
N PRO A 169 -5.69 7.07 -1.73
CA PRO A 169 -6.98 6.38 -1.59
C PRO A 169 -7.02 4.93 -2.13
N TRP A 170 -6.12 4.57 -3.06
CA TRP A 170 -5.99 3.21 -3.57
C TRP A 170 -5.51 2.21 -2.52
N PHE A 171 -4.83 2.67 -1.45
CA PHE A 171 -4.37 1.85 -0.33
C PHE A 171 -5.44 0.88 0.19
N PHE A 172 -6.68 1.36 0.36
CA PHE A 172 -7.77 0.56 0.91
C PHE A 172 -8.23 -0.56 -0.03
N PHE A 173 -8.09 -0.37 -1.35
CA PHE A 173 -8.39 -1.40 -2.34
C PHE A 173 -7.30 -2.46 -2.38
N HIS A 174 -6.03 -2.02 -2.27
CA HIS A 174 -4.88 -2.91 -2.15
C HIS A 174 -4.97 -3.78 -0.90
N HIS A 175 -5.14 -3.17 0.27
CA HIS A 175 -5.24 -3.92 1.51
C HIS A 175 -6.51 -4.78 1.61
N GLY A 176 -7.59 -4.41 0.90
CA GLY A 176 -8.74 -5.29 0.71
C GLY A 176 -8.39 -6.59 -0.03
N GLN A 177 -7.48 -6.55 -1.01
CA GLN A 177 -7.02 -7.76 -1.71
C GLN A 177 -5.94 -8.51 -0.91
N ILE A 178 -5.14 -7.82 -0.09
CA ILE A 178 -4.23 -8.47 0.88
C ILE A 178 -5.03 -9.30 1.87
N ASP A 179 -6.06 -8.71 2.48
CA ASP A 179 -6.94 -9.40 3.42
C ASP A 179 -7.68 -10.56 2.73
N ARG A 180 -8.19 -10.36 1.51
CA ARG A 180 -8.77 -11.47 0.71
C ARG A 180 -7.80 -12.62 0.48
N THR A 181 -6.52 -12.33 0.28
CA THR A 181 -5.48 -13.35 0.06
C THR A 181 -5.21 -14.12 1.36
N TRP A 182 -5.11 -13.42 2.48
CA TRP A 182 -4.97 -14.01 3.80
C TRP A 182 -6.19 -14.84 4.20
N TRP A 183 -7.39 -14.29 4.06
CA TRP A 183 -8.67 -14.97 4.26
C TRP A 183 -8.76 -16.26 3.43
N THR A 184 -8.38 -16.21 2.15
CA THR A 184 -8.35 -17.40 1.29
C THR A 184 -7.40 -18.45 1.86
N TRP A 185 -6.17 -18.04 2.22
CA TRP A 185 -5.17 -18.93 2.79
C TRP A 185 -5.62 -19.59 4.10
N GLN A 186 -6.27 -18.84 5.00
CA GLN A 186 -6.82 -19.37 6.24
C GLN A 186 -7.91 -20.41 5.97
N ASN A 187 -8.79 -20.16 5.01
CA ASN A 187 -9.93 -21.02 4.71
C ASN A 187 -9.55 -22.34 4.00
N LEU A 188 -8.32 -22.47 3.49
CA LEU A 188 -7.81 -23.74 2.94
C LEU A 188 -7.51 -24.79 4.02
N ASP A 189 -7.24 -24.38 5.26
CA ASP A 189 -7.07 -25.27 6.42
C ASP A 189 -7.40 -24.53 7.73
N PRO A 190 -8.69 -24.26 7.99
CA PRO A 190 -9.09 -23.37 9.07
C PRO A 190 -8.61 -23.84 10.46
N LYS A 191 -8.56 -25.17 10.65
CA LYS A 191 -8.15 -25.78 11.92
C LYS A 191 -6.74 -25.35 12.34
N ASN A 192 -5.82 -25.25 11.38
CA ASN A 192 -4.42 -24.94 11.66
C ASN A 192 -4.06 -23.48 11.33
N ARG A 193 -4.85 -22.78 10.50
CA ARG A 193 -4.45 -21.48 9.94
C ARG A 193 -5.19 -20.28 10.51
N VAL A 194 -6.40 -20.44 11.06
CA VAL A 194 -7.16 -19.29 11.59
C VAL A 194 -6.36 -18.57 12.67
N ASN A 195 -5.77 -19.31 13.62
CA ASN A 195 -4.99 -18.73 14.72
C ASN A 195 -3.47 -18.83 14.51
N ALA A 196 -3.01 -19.08 13.28
CA ALA A 196 -1.57 -19.13 13.00
C ALA A 196 -0.98 -17.72 13.08
N ILE A 197 0.06 -17.57 13.90
CA ILE A 197 0.78 -16.31 14.11
C ILE A 197 2.29 -16.59 14.14
N TYR A 198 3.08 -15.67 13.59
CA TYR A 198 4.53 -15.73 13.60
C TYR A 198 5.11 -14.31 13.53
N GLY A 199 6.29 -14.11 14.10
CA GLY A 199 7.00 -12.84 14.11
C GLY A 199 7.04 -12.19 15.49
N THR A 200 7.76 -11.07 15.57
CA THR A 200 7.92 -10.28 16.79
C THR A 200 7.05 -9.03 16.74
N VAL A 201 6.86 -8.38 17.89
CA VAL A 201 6.07 -7.13 18.01
C VAL A 201 6.82 -5.89 17.51
N VAL A 202 8.07 -6.04 17.05
CA VAL A 202 8.91 -4.95 16.53
C VAL A 202 9.41 -5.31 15.14
N LEU A 203 9.19 -4.42 14.19
CA LEU A 203 9.61 -4.60 12.80
C LEU A 203 11.12 -4.88 12.70
N ALA A 204 11.48 -5.95 12.00
CA ALA A 204 12.86 -6.35 11.69
C ALA A 204 13.78 -6.56 12.91
N ASP A 205 13.23 -6.74 14.12
CA ASP A 205 14.00 -7.09 15.31
C ASP A 205 13.65 -8.52 15.76
N PRO A 206 14.53 -9.51 15.49
CA PRO A 206 14.32 -10.89 15.91
C PRO A 206 14.54 -11.12 17.42
N THR A 207 15.06 -10.12 18.14
CA THR A 207 15.29 -10.20 19.59
C THR A 207 14.11 -9.69 20.41
N ALA A 208 13.18 -8.97 19.76
CA ALA A 208 11.96 -8.51 20.39
C ALA A 208 11.02 -9.67 20.78
N PRO A 209 10.10 -9.46 21.73
CA PRO A 209 9.12 -10.47 22.10
C PRO A 209 8.31 -10.96 20.89
N ASN A 210 8.03 -12.27 20.84
CA ASN A 210 7.12 -12.83 19.85
C ASN A 210 5.72 -12.23 20.00
N ALA A 211 5.08 -11.96 18.87
CA ALA A 211 3.67 -11.59 18.86
C ALA A 211 2.81 -12.76 19.37
N THR A 212 1.81 -12.43 20.16
CA THR A 212 0.86 -13.38 20.74
C THR A 212 -0.57 -13.01 20.39
N LEU A 213 -1.47 -13.99 20.43
CA LEU A 213 -2.89 -13.74 20.18
C LEU A 213 -3.52 -12.76 21.19
N ASP A 214 -2.90 -12.58 22.36
CA ASP A 214 -3.41 -11.72 23.43
C ASP A 214 -2.85 -10.28 23.35
N ASP A 215 -1.95 -10.01 22.40
CA ASP A 215 -1.45 -8.67 22.15
C ASP A 215 -2.57 -7.75 21.65
N SER A 216 -2.57 -6.53 22.17
CA SER A 216 -3.58 -5.52 21.85
C SER A 216 -3.16 -4.63 20.69
N MET A 217 -4.09 -4.34 19.79
CA MET A 217 -3.95 -3.46 18.64
C MET A 217 -4.99 -2.32 18.71
N ASN A 218 -4.60 -1.12 18.31
CA ASN A 218 -5.49 0.03 18.17
C ASN A 218 -5.08 0.90 16.98
N LEU A 219 -5.97 1.77 16.53
CA LEU A 219 -5.74 2.73 15.45
C LEU A 219 -5.57 4.17 15.99
N GLY A 220 -5.22 4.32 17.26
CA GLY A 220 -5.09 5.60 17.94
C GLY A 220 -6.31 6.50 17.74
N TYR A 221 -6.07 7.68 17.18
CA TYR A 221 -7.11 8.68 16.92
C TYR A 221 -7.87 8.46 15.60
N ALA A 222 -7.41 7.56 14.73
CA ALA A 222 -8.04 7.33 13.43
C ALA A 222 -9.38 6.58 13.56
N PHE A 223 -9.48 5.66 14.53
CA PHE A 223 -10.72 4.95 14.83
C PHE A 223 -10.72 4.46 16.29
N PRO A 224 -11.80 4.68 17.06
CA PRO A 224 -11.84 4.31 18.46
C PRO A 224 -11.94 2.79 18.64
N GLY A 225 -11.27 2.30 19.68
CA GLY A 225 -11.34 0.91 20.12
C GLY A 225 -9.98 0.23 20.14
N THR A 226 -9.91 -0.84 20.92
CA THR A 226 -8.77 -1.74 21.01
C THR A 226 -9.29 -3.15 20.80
N VAL A 227 -8.60 -3.93 19.98
CA VAL A 227 -8.89 -5.35 19.76
C VAL A 227 -7.63 -6.15 19.99
N THR A 228 -7.77 -7.37 20.45
CA THR A 228 -6.66 -8.33 20.49
C THR A 228 -6.38 -8.92 19.11
N ILE A 229 -5.18 -9.43 18.87
CA ILE A 229 -4.89 -10.19 17.66
C ILE A 229 -5.89 -11.34 17.50
N ARG A 230 -6.22 -12.05 18.59
CA ARG A 230 -7.24 -13.13 18.63
C ARG A 230 -8.58 -12.71 18.05
N GLU A 231 -9.08 -11.55 18.44
CA GLU A 231 -10.37 -11.02 17.97
C GLU A 231 -10.32 -10.64 16.49
N ALA A 232 -9.14 -10.35 15.95
CA ALA A 232 -8.93 -9.96 14.57
C ALA A 232 -8.63 -11.13 13.62
N MET A 233 -8.39 -12.34 14.12
CA MET A 233 -7.96 -13.50 13.31
C MET A 233 -9.02 -14.04 12.34
N SER A 234 -10.30 -13.67 12.49
CA SER A 234 -11.39 -14.23 11.68
C SER A 234 -12.35 -13.14 11.21
N THR A 235 -12.58 -13.12 9.90
CA THR A 235 -13.57 -12.25 9.23
C THR A 235 -15.03 -12.47 9.68
N MET A 236 -15.29 -13.56 10.43
CA MET A 236 -16.62 -13.96 10.91
C MET A 236 -16.68 -14.10 12.44
N ALA A 237 -15.73 -13.51 13.17
CA ALA A 237 -15.73 -13.49 14.63
C ALA A 237 -15.24 -12.13 15.17
N GLY A 238 -15.30 -11.96 16.49
CA GLY A 238 -14.92 -10.71 17.14
C GLY A 238 -15.74 -9.53 16.59
N PRO A 239 -15.12 -8.41 16.19
CA PRO A 239 -15.82 -7.26 15.62
C PRO A 239 -16.21 -7.45 14.14
N PHE A 240 -15.85 -8.56 13.50
CA PHE A 240 -15.97 -8.77 12.07
C PHE A 240 -17.11 -9.72 11.69
N CYS A 241 -17.77 -9.42 10.58
CA CYS A 241 -18.80 -10.27 9.97
C CYS A 241 -18.87 -9.97 8.46
N TYR A 242 -17.89 -10.48 7.71
CA TYR A 242 -17.79 -10.31 6.27
C TYR A 242 -17.14 -11.50 5.58
N SER A 243 -17.32 -11.60 4.27
CA SER A 243 -16.66 -12.57 3.41
C SER A 243 -16.28 -11.94 2.09
N TYR A 244 -15.41 -12.60 1.33
CA TYR A 244 -15.02 -12.19 -0.01
C TYR A 244 -15.74 -13.01 -1.07
N ILE A 245 -16.09 -12.34 -2.18
CA ILE A 245 -16.66 -12.92 -3.39
C ILE A 245 -15.69 -12.70 -4.54
#